data_AF-A0A6A7AAC3-F1
#
_entry.id   AF-A0A6A7AAC3-F1
#
_cell.length_a   1.000
_cell.length_b   1.000
_cell.length_c   1.000
_cell.angle_alpha   90.00
_cell.angle_beta   90.00
_cell.angle_gamma   90.00
#
_symmetry.space_group_name_H-M   'P 1'
#
loop_
_entity.id
_entity.type
_entity.pdbx_description
1 polymer ?
#
loop_
_entity_poly.entity_id
_entity_poly.type
_entity_poly.pdbx_seq_one_letter_code
_entity_poly.pdbx_strand_id
1 'polypeptide(L)'
;MTASTPPPTPTRIAVPMGFSGQLKALQDAQNEQADRIAVLESENAELKASQSNIQELLARVDALEQQNLHLAARRRECVNHLLTLRPLHQAAANTMHLRTQDVQPDDLEGVLAVYSSSVTTTLNHQQRALGQLRSPGFGAPNPVPYPPGTQLMRPPPMHSQIPRAYDENGYCRAHQVPYWCRICGQ
;
A
#
# COMPACT_ATOMS: atom_id res chain seq x y z
N MET A 1 -4.03 20.89 -39.29
CA MET A 1 -3.99 19.48 -39.69
C MET A 1 -5.33 19.13 -40.31
N THR A 2 -5.28 18.83 -41.61
CA THR A 2 -6.26 18.25 -42.54
C THR A 2 -7.72 18.09 -42.10
N ALA A 3 -8.59 18.91 -42.69
CA ALA A 3 -10.03 18.69 -42.75
C ALA A 3 -10.33 17.39 -43.53
N SER A 4 -11.06 16.46 -42.90
CA SER A 4 -11.51 15.23 -43.54
C SER A 4 -12.64 15.52 -44.53
N THR A 5 -12.35 15.42 -45.81
CA THR A 5 -13.34 15.46 -46.89
C THR A 5 -14.26 14.23 -46.75
N PRO A 6 -15.59 14.38 -46.70
CA PRO A 6 -16.48 13.23 -46.70
C PRO A 6 -16.32 12.47 -48.03
N PRO A 7 -16.36 11.13 -48.02
CA PRO A 7 -16.23 10.33 -49.23
C PRO A 7 -17.36 10.66 -50.23
N PRO A 8 -17.08 10.65 -51.55
CA PRO A 8 -18.05 11.01 -52.56
C PRO A 8 -19.24 10.05 -52.51
N THR A 9 -20.44 10.62 -52.36
CA THR A 9 -21.69 9.88 -52.40
C THR A 9 -21.88 9.28 -53.79
N PRO A 10 -22.03 7.95 -53.94
CA PRO A 10 -22.26 7.35 -55.25
C PRO A 10 -23.60 7.83 -55.82
N THR A 11 -23.54 8.45 -56.99
CA THR A 11 -24.71 8.87 -57.77
C THR A 11 -25.53 7.63 -58.13
N ARG A 12 -26.67 7.43 -57.45
CA ARG A 12 -27.62 6.37 -57.78
C ARG A 12 -28.22 6.67 -59.16
N ILE A 13 -27.76 5.95 -60.17
CA ILE A 13 -28.43 5.88 -61.48
C ILE A 13 -29.76 5.16 -61.25
N ALA A 14 -30.86 5.92 -61.20
CA ALA A 14 -32.20 5.39 -60.99
C ALA A 14 -32.73 4.79 -62.30
N VAL A 15 -32.50 3.50 -62.50
CA VAL A 15 -33.23 2.71 -63.50
C VAL A 15 -34.68 2.58 -63.02
N PRO A 16 -35.71 2.84 -63.85
CA PRO A 16 -37.10 2.81 -63.41
C PRO A 16 -37.51 1.37 -63.10
N MET A 17 -37.41 0.99 -61.83
CA MET A 17 -37.91 -0.29 -61.32
C MET A 17 -39.40 -0.18 -61.05
N GLY A 18 -40.18 -1.20 -61.44
CA GLY A 18 -41.56 -1.35 -61.00
C GLY A 18 -41.66 -1.46 -59.47
N PHE A 19 -42.83 -1.21 -58.91
CA PHE A 19 -43.07 -1.15 -57.44
C PHE A 19 -42.52 -2.37 -56.68
N SER A 20 -42.69 -3.58 -57.23
CA SER A 20 -42.16 -4.82 -56.65
C SER A 20 -40.62 -4.87 -56.62
N GLY A 21 -39.95 -4.34 -57.64
CA GLY A 21 -38.48 -4.23 -57.69
C GLY A 21 -37.94 -3.20 -56.69
N GLN A 22 -38.67 -2.10 -56.48
CA GLN A 22 -38.34 -1.12 -55.44
C GLN A 22 -38.47 -1.70 -54.03
N LEU A 23 -39.53 -2.49 -53.78
CA LEU A 23 -39.74 -3.20 -52.51
C LEU A 23 -38.61 -4.21 -52.23
N LYS A 24 -38.22 -4.99 -53.24
CA LYS A 24 -37.12 -5.95 -53.11
C LYS A 24 -35.78 -5.24 -52.86
N ALA A 25 -35.48 -4.18 -53.59
CA ALA A 25 -34.25 -3.42 -53.37
C ALA A 25 -34.19 -2.74 -51.99
N LEU A 26 -35.34 -2.30 -51.46
CA LEU A 26 -35.43 -1.79 -50.08
C LEU A 26 -35.20 -2.91 -49.06
N GLN A 27 -35.76 -4.08 -49.29
CA GLN A 27 -35.57 -5.24 -48.42
C GLN A 27 -34.12 -5.72 -48.43
N ASP A 28 -33.49 -5.80 -49.59
CA ASP A 28 -32.07 -6.16 -49.72
C ASP A 28 -31.17 -5.12 -49.02
N ALA A 29 -31.46 -3.82 -49.18
CA ALA A 29 -30.75 -2.76 -48.47
C ALA A 29 -30.97 -2.79 -46.95
N GLN A 30 -32.16 -3.17 -46.48
CA GLN A 30 -32.44 -3.34 -45.05
C GLN A 30 -31.66 -4.53 -44.48
N ASN A 31 -31.59 -5.64 -45.21
CA ASN A 31 -30.80 -6.80 -44.80
C ASN A 31 -29.31 -6.45 -44.73
N GLU A 32 -28.77 -5.78 -45.75
CA GLU A 32 -27.37 -5.33 -45.76
C GLU A 32 -27.07 -4.36 -44.60
N GLN A 33 -28.00 -3.46 -44.28
CA GLN A 33 -27.87 -2.58 -43.12
C GLN A 33 -27.93 -3.35 -41.80
N ALA A 34 -28.81 -4.34 -41.67
CA ALA A 34 -28.90 -5.17 -40.48
C ALA A 34 -27.61 -5.97 -40.24
N ASP A 35 -27.06 -6.58 -41.28
CA ASP A 35 -25.79 -7.31 -41.22
C ASP A 35 -24.64 -6.38 -40.79
N ARG A 36 -24.58 -5.17 -41.36
CA ARG A 36 -23.55 -4.18 -40.99
C ARG A 36 -23.69 -3.71 -39.55
N ILE A 37 -24.91 -3.53 -39.06
CA ILE A 37 -25.15 -3.18 -37.65
C ILE A 37 -24.68 -4.31 -36.75
N ALA A 38 -25.01 -5.57 -37.07
CA ALA A 38 -24.58 -6.72 -36.27
C ALA A 38 -23.05 -6.84 -36.16
N VAL A 39 -22.33 -6.60 -37.27
CA VAL A 39 -20.86 -6.58 -37.26
C VAL A 39 -20.34 -5.44 -36.37
N LEU A 40 -20.85 -4.22 -36.54
CA LEU A 40 -20.44 -3.08 -35.72
C LEU A 40 -20.75 -3.27 -34.23
N GLU A 41 -21.86 -3.94 -33.89
CA GLU A 41 -22.19 -4.28 -32.50
C GLU A 41 -21.18 -5.27 -31.90
N SER A 42 -20.76 -6.26 -32.67
CA SER A 42 -19.74 -7.22 -32.24
C SER A 42 -18.36 -6.56 -32.04
N GLU A 43 -17.91 -5.73 -32.98
CA GLU A 43 -16.67 -4.96 -32.86
C GLU A 43 -16.71 -4.00 -31.66
N ASN A 44 -17.85 -3.36 -31.40
CA ASN A 44 -18.00 -2.47 -30.26
C ASN A 44 -17.98 -3.22 -28.92
N ALA A 45 -18.53 -4.44 -28.89
CA ALA A 45 -18.42 -5.32 -27.72
C ALA A 45 -16.96 -5.72 -27.44
N GLU A 46 -16.20 -6.07 -28.49
CA GLU A 46 -14.77 -6.37 -28.38
C GLU A 46 -13.96 -5.16 -27.91
N LEU A 47 -14.25 -3.97 -28.44
CA LEU A 47 -13.61 -2.73 -28.02
C LEU A 47 -13.88 -2.43 -26.55
N LYS A 48 -15.12 -2.59 -26.08
CA LYS A 48 -15.47 -2.43 -24.65
C LYS A 48 -14.73 -3.42 -23.76
N ALA A 49 -14.63 -4.68 -24.17
CA ALA A 49 -13.87 -5.70 -23.45
C ALA A 49 -12.36 -5.38 -23.41
N SER A 50 -11.80 -4.88 -24.51
CA SER A 50 -10.41 -4.43 -24.55
C SER A 50 -10.17 -3.23 -23.62
N GLN A 51 -11.13 -2.29 -23.55
CA GLN A 51 -11.06 -1.12 -22.69
C GLN A 51 -11.11 -1.51 -21.21
N SER A 52 -11.96 -2.48 -20.81
CA SER A 52 -11.98 -2.99 -19.45
C SER A 52 -10.66 -3.66 -19.07
N ASN A 53 -10.06 -4.43 -19.98
CA ASN A 53 -8.76 -5.07 -19.74
C ASN A 53 -7.65 -4.02 -19.57
N ILE A 54 -7.66 -2.95 -20.37
CA ILE A 54 -6.71 -1.84 -20.22
C ILE A 54 -6.87 -1.17 -18.86
N GLN A 55 -8.10 -0.91 -18.42
CA GLN A 55 -8.35 -0.31 -17.10
C GLN A 55 -7.85 -1.20 -15.96
N GLU A 56 -8.05 -2.52 -16.03
CA GLU A 56 -7.53 -3.46 -15.04
C GLU A 56 -6.00 -3.46 -15.01
N LEU A 57 -5.35 -3.45 -16.18
CA LEU A 57 -3.90 -3.38 -16.27
C LEU A 57 -3.34 -2.09 -15.68
N LEU A 58 -3.98 -0.94 -15.94
CA LEU A 58 -3.59 0.34 -15.35
C LEU A 58 -3.70 0.31 -13.83
N ALA A 59 -4.83 -0.19 -13.28
CA ALA A 59 -5.00 -0.34 -11.84
C ALA A 59 -3.93 -1.25 -11.21
N ARG A 60 -3.54 -2.32 -11.92
CA ARG A 60 -2.46 -3.21 -11.48
C ARG A 60 -1.09 -2.53 -11.51
N VAL A 61 -0.80 -1.72 -12.53
CA VAL A 61 0.43 -0.93 -12.61
C VAL A 61 0.51 0.04 -11.42
N ASP A 62 -0.56 0.79 -11.16
CA ASP A 62 -0.63 1.74 -10.03
C ASP A 62 -0.37 1.03 -8.69
N ALA A 63 -0.96 -0.15 -8.47
CA ALA A 63 -0.74 -0.93 -7.26
C ALA A 63 0.72 -1.39 -7.12
N LEU A 64 1.35 -1.83 -8.21
CA LEU A 64 2.76 -2.22 -8.22
C LEU A 64 3.69 -1.03 -7.97
N GLU A 65 3.37 0.15 -8.50
CA GLU A 65 4.12 1.37 -8.25
C GLU A 65 4.05 1.78 -6.77
N GLN A 66 2.85 1.74 -6.18
CA GLN A 66 2.66 1.99 -4.75
C GLN A 66 3.46 0.99 -3.89
N GLN A 67 3.44 -0.30 -4.25
CA GLN A 67 4.22 -1.31 -3.57
C GLN A 67 5.72 -1.05 -3.67
N ASN A 68 6.22 -0.65 -4.85
CA ASN A 68 7.61 -0.29 -5.04
C ASN A 68 8.04 0.92 -4.20
N LEU A 69 7.20 1.95 -4.12
CA LEU A 69 7.43 3.11 -3.24
C LEU A 69 7.53 2.69 -1.77
N HIS A 70 6.63 1.82 -1.32
CA HIS A 70 6.67 1.27 0.04
C HIS A 70 7.95 0.45 0.29
N LEU A 71 8.34 -0.45 -0.62
CA LEU A 71 9.58 -1.22 -0.49
C LEU A 71 10.82 -0.32 -0.50
N ALA A 72 10.84 0.73 -1.32
CA ALA A 72 11.92 1.72 -1.34
C ALA A 72 12.01 2.47 0.00
N ALA A 73 10.89 2.88 0.57
CA ALA A 73 10.84 3.50 1.90
C ALA A 73 11.38 2.55 2.98
N ARG A 74 10.96 1.28 2.98
CA ARG A 74 11.45 0.25 3.91
C ARG A 74 12.95 -0.02 3.77
N ARG A 75 13.49 -0.01 2.55
CA ARG A 75 14.93 -0.14 2.32
C ARG A 75 15.70 1.05 2.91
N ARG A 76 15.24 2.28 2.69
CA ARG A 76 15.85 3.49 3.28
C ARG A 76 15.81 3.43 4.81
N GLU A 77 14.70 2.99 5.37
CA GLU A 77 14.52 2.81 6.80
C GLU A 77 15.52 1.80 7.37
N CYS A 78 15.66 0.63 6.74
CA CYS A 78 16.62 -0.40 7.12
C CYS A 78 18.07 0.10 7.04
N VAL A 79 18.43 0.81 5.98
CA VAL A 79 19.76 1.42 5.85
C VAL A 79 20.01 2.42 6.96
N ASN A 80 19.02 3.24 7.32
CA ASN A 80 19.15 4.18 8.44
C ASN A 80 19.36 3.44 9.78
N HIS A 81 18.67 2.33 10.02
CA HIS A 81 18.89 1.49 11.22
C HIS A 81 20.30 0.93 11.26
N LEU A 82 20.81 0.42 10.14
CA LEU A 82 22.18 -0.09 10.07
C LEU A 82 23.22 1.01 10.29
N LEU A 83 22.97 2.21 9.76
CA LEU A 83 23.84 3.36 9.95
C LEU A 83 23.82 3.89 11.40
N THR A 84 22.70 3.79 12.11
CA THR A 84 22.62 4.19 13.52
C THR A 84 23.19 3.13 14.47
N LEU A 85 23.09 1.83 14.15
CA LEU A 85 23.67 0.77 14.96
C LEU A 85 25.19 0.84 15.06
N ARG A 86 25.88 1.15 13.95
CA ARG A 86 27.36 1.21 13.91
C ARG A 86 27.97 2.17 14.97
N PRO A 87 27.60 3.46 15.03
CA PRO A 87 28.14 4.37 16.04
C PRO A 87 27.70 3.99 17.47
N LEU A 88 26.52 3.38 17.65
CA LEU A 88 26.07 2.89 18.96
C LEU A 88 26.95 1.75 19.49
N HIS A 89 27.27 0.77 18.64
CA HIS A 89 28.22 -0.29 18.99
C HIS A 89 29.61 0.26 19.30
N GLN A 90 30.08 1.24 18.54
CA GLN A 90 31.36 1.89 18.81
C GLN A 90 31.36 2.64 20.15
N ALA A 91 30.31 3.39 20.46
CA ALA A 91 30.17 4.07 21.74
C ALA A 91 30.08 3.08 22.92
N ALA A 92 29.37 1.97 22.74
CA ALA A 92 29.29 0.90 23.75
C ALA A 92 30.65 0.21 23.97
N ALA A 93 31.40 -0.05 22.90
CA ALA A 93 32.75 -0.61 22.99
C ALA A 93 33.72 0.35 23.71
N ASN A 94 33.67 1.65 23.37
CA ASN A 94 34.48 2.67 24.03
C ASN A 94 34.16 2.81 25.52
N THR A 95 32.87 2.83 25.88
CA THR A 95 32.45 2.92 27.28
C THR A 95 32.79 1.66 28.08
N MET A 96 32.69 0.48 27.48
CA MET A 96 33.18 -0.77 28.07
C MET A 96 34.69 -0.71 28.30
N HIS A 97 35.46 -0.24 27.31
CA HIS A 97 36.90 -0.09 27.45
C HIS A 97 37.27 0.86 28.60
N LEU A 98 36.65 2.04 28.68
CA LEU A 98 36.90 2.98 29.76
C LEU A 98 36.53 2.41 31.14
N ARG A 99 35.39 1.71 31.25
CA ARG A 99 34.94 1.13 32.53
C ARG A 99 35.75 -0.08 32.98
N THR A 100 36.44 -0.75 32.05
CA THR A 100 37.30 -1.90 32.39
C THR A 100 38.72 -1.47 32.78
N GLN A 101 39.12 -0.22 32.54
CA GLN A 101 40.43 0.30 32.96
C GLN A 101 40.59 0.33 34.48
N ASP A 102 39.50 0.55 35.21
CA ASP A 102 39.49 0.61 36.68
C ASP A 102 39.24 -0.77 37.33
N VAL A 103 38.99 -1.81 36.54
CA VAL A 103 38.70 -3.17 37.03
C VAL A 103 40.03 -3.93 37.17
N GLN A 104 40.22 -4.57 38.32
CA GLN A 104 41.40 -5.39 38.56
C GLN A 104 41.40 -6.61 37.62
N PRO A 105 42.57 -7.09 37.15
CA PRO A 105 42.65 -8.19 36.19
C PRO A 105 42.06 -9.50 36.72
N ASP A 106 41.99 -9.68 38.04
CA ASP A 106 41.43 -10.86 38.70
C ASP A 106 39.93 -10.70 39.07
N ASP A 107 39.35 -9.51 38.86
CA ASP A 107 37.95 -9.22 39.19
C ASP A 107 37.01 -9.58 38.03
N LEU A 108 36.78 -10.89 37.87
CA LEU A 108 35.86 -11.43 36.86
C LEU A 108 34.43 -10.88 37.02
N GLU A 109 33.95 -10.72 38.25
CA GLU A 109 32.59 -10.23 38.52
C GLU A 109 32.44 -8.78 38.06
N GLY A 110 33.44 -7.93 38.30
CA GLY A 110 33.51 -6.57 37.80
C GLY A 110 33.48 -6.50 36.27
N VAL A 111 34.28 -7.32 35.59
CA VAL A 111 34.28 -7.38 34.11
C VAL A 111 32.92 -7.84 33.56
N LEU A 112 32.30 -8.86 34.17
CA LEU A 112 30.97 -9.35 33.78
C LEU A 112 29.87 -8.31 34.02
N ALA A 113 29.95 -7.54 35.11
CA ALA A 113 29.04 -6.44 35.40
C ALA A 113 29.17 -5.31 34.35
N VAL A 114 30.40 -4.92 33.99
CA VAL A 114 30.63 -3.93 32.93
C VAL A 114 30.12 -4.43 31.58
N TYR A 115 30.38 -5.68 31.23
CA TYR A 115 29.90 -6.30 29.98
C TYR A 115 28.37 -6.37 29.91
N SER A 116 27.70 -6.85 30.95
CA SER A 116 26.23 -6.91 30.97
C SER A 116 25.60 -5.51 30.87
N SER A 117 26.21 -4.50 31.49
CA SER A 117 25.77 -3.10 31.39
C SER A 117 25.90 -2.53 29.97
N SER A 118 26.96 -2.88 29.23
CA SER A 118 27.19 -2.39 27.87
C SER A 118 26.18 -3.00 26.89
N VAL A 119 25.93 -4.31 27.00
CA VAL A 119 24.88 -5.01 26.24
C VAL A 119 23.51 -4.40 26.52
N THR A 120 23.16 -4.21 27.79
CA THR A 120 21.88 -3.61 28.19
C THR A 120 21.71 -2.18 27.66
N THR A 121 22.79 -1.40 27.61
CA THR A 121 22.77 -0.03 27.07
C THR A 121 22.49 -0.04 25.56
N THR A 122 23.15 -0.92 24.80
CA THR A 122 22.90 -1.06 23.35
C THR A 122 21.46 -1.49 23.06
N LEU A 123 20.94 -2.48 23.79
CA LEU A 123 19.56 -2.97 23.64
C LEU A 123 18.53 -1.88 23.97
N ASN A 124 18.70 -1.15 25.08
CA ASN A 124 17.78 -0.07 25.45
C ASN A 124 17.77 1.06 24.41
N HIS A 125 18.93 1.41 23.85
CA HIS A 125 19.00 2.42 22.79
C HIS A 125 18.31 1.93 21.51
N GLN A 126 18.50 0.68 21.13
CA GLN A 126 17.83 0.09 19.97
C GLN A 126 16.31 0.06 20.16
N GLN A 127 15.83 -0.35 21.33
CA GLN A 127 14.41 -0.34 21.66
C GLN A 127 13.80 1.07 21.61
N ARG A 128 14.54 2.09 22.10
CA ARG A 128 14.11 3.50 22.01
C ARG A 128 14.09 4.01 20.57
N ALA A 129 15.11 3.69 19.77
CA ALA A 129 15.15 4.06 18.36
C ALA A 129 13.96 3.44 17.60
N LEU A 130 13.69 2.14 17.80
CA LEU A 130 12.53 1.44 17.24
C LEU A 130 11.19 2.00 17.75
N GLY A 131 11.12 2.39 19.02
CA GLY A 131 9.93 3.01 19.61
C GLY A 131 9.61 4.39 19.04
N GLN A 132 10.63 5.21 18.74
CA GLN A 132 10.44 6.53 18.14
C GLN A 132 9.98 6.47 16.67
N LEU A 133 10.36 5.42 15.94
CA LEU A 133 9.91 5.20 14.56
C LEU A 133 8.45 4.74 14.48
N ARG A 134 7.91 4.19 15.56
CA ARG A 134 6.48 3.90 15.71
C ARG A 134 5.67 5.13 16.13
N SER A 135 6.30 6.29 16.37
CA SER A 135 5.58 7.54 16.61
C SER A 135 4.93 8.01 15.30
N PRO A 136 3.61 8.25 15.28
CA PRO A 136 2.84 8.39 14.05
C PRO A 136 3.11 9.76 13.43
N GLY A 137 4.04 9.77 12.48
CA GLY A 137 4.45 10.97 11.77
C GLY A 137 4.47 10.78 10.26
N PHE A 138 3.47 10.12 9.66
CA PHE A 138 3.11 10.28 8.24
C PHE A 138 1.67 9.76 8.02
N GLY A 139 0.73 10.66 7.72
CA GLY A 139 -0.55 10.31 7.09
C GLY A 139 -1.61 9.67 7.98
N ALA A 140 -2.21 10.43 8.90
CA ALA A 140 -3.59 10.14 9.31
C ALA A 140 -4.54 10.62 8.20
N PRO A 141 -5.39 9.77 7.60
CA PRO A 141 -6.45 10.24 6.72
C PRO A 141 -7.54 10.88 7.61
N ASN A 142 -7.71 12.19 7.48
CA ASN A 142 -8.76 13.03 8.03
C ASN A 142 -8.97 13.01 9.57
N PRO A 143 -8.77 14.14 10.28
CA PRO A 143 -9.28 14.28 11.62
C PRO A 143 -10.80 14.46 11.53
N VAL A 144 -11.55 13.40 11.85
CA VAL A 144 -12.97 13.54 12.18
C VAL A 144 -13.03 14.39 13.46
N PRO A 145 -13.77 15.51 13.48
CA PRO A 145 -13.78 16.40 14.64
C PRO A 145 -14.54 15.71 15.78
N TYR A 146 -13.81 15.24 16.78
CA TYR A 146 -14.40 14.83 18.06
C TYR A 146 -14.80 16.07 18.88
N PRO A 147 -15.95 16.06 19.56
CA PRO A 147 -16.46 17.20 20.33
C PRO A 147 -15.59 17.50 21.58
N PRO A 148 -15.61 18.75 22.08
CA PRO A 148 -14.72 19.20 23.14
C PRO A 148 -15.19 18.65 24.47
N GLY A 149 -14.40 17.78 25.13
CA GLY A 149 -14.80 17.30 26.45
C GLY A 149 -13.86 16.38 27.22
N THR A 150 -12.82 15.78 26.62
CA THR A 150 -11.98 14.81 27.35
C THR A 150 -10.56 15.31 27.52
N GLN A 151 -10.27 15.68 28.77
CA GLN A 151 -8.97 16.13 29.25
C GLN A 151 -7.85 15.12 28.96
N LEU A 152 -6.66 15.65 28.68
CA LEU A 152 -5.38 14.96 28.64
C LEU A 152 -5.11 14.27 29.99
N MET A 153 -5.55 13.03 30.16
CA MET A 153 -5.04 12.18 31.24
C MET A 153 -3.70 11.58 30.82
N ARG A 154 -2.65 11.98 31.53
CA ARG A 154 -1.40 11.25 31.67
C ARG A 154 -1.72 9.76 31.88
N PRO A 155 -1.17 8.82 31.08
CA PRO A 155 -1.48 7.41 31.25
C PRO A 155 -1.01 6.97 32.64
N PRO A 156 -1.87 6.38 33.48
CA PRO A 156 -1.45 5.72 34.71
C PRO A 156 -0.56 4.51 34.34
N PRO A 157 0.30 4.03 35.25
CA PRO A 157 1.14 2.87 35.00
C PRO A 157 0.23 1.67 34.68
N MET A 158 0.14 1.33 33.40
CA MET A 158 -0.65 0.20 32.92
C MET A 158 -0.02 -1.08 33.44
N HIS A 159 -0.58 -1.61 34.53
CA HIS A 159 -0.68 -3.06 34.67
C HIS A 159 -1.67 -3.50 33.58
N SER A 160 -1.16 -3.69 32.37
CA SER A 160 -1.92 -4.07 31.19
C SER A 160 -2.44 -5.50 31.37
N GLN A 161 -3.65 -5.63 31.91
CA GLN A 161 -4.44 -6.83 31.69
C GLN A 161 -4.87 -6.81 30.23
N ILE A 162 -3.99 -7.28 29.35
CA ILE A 162 -4.32 -7.59 27.97
C ILE A 162 -5.47 -8.62 28.04
N PRO A 163 -6.63 -8.37 27.42
CA PRO A 163 -7.72 -9.34 27.44
C PRO A 163 -7.21 -10.67 26.87
N ARG A 164 -7.57 -11.81 27.48
CA ARG A 164 -7.02 -13.14 27.12
C ARG A 164 -7.10 -13.50 25.63
N ALA A 165 -7.99 -12.84 24.88
CA ALA A 165 -8.14 -12.98 23.44
C ALA A 165 -6.99 -12.36 22.61
N TYR A 166 -6.09 -11.59 23.24
CA TYR A 166 -4.98 -10.90 22.60
C TYR A 166 -3.63 -11.47 23.05
N ASP A 167 -2.61 -11.32 22.22
CA ASP A 167 -1.23 -11.69 22.53
C ASP A 167 -0.50 -10.56 23.29
N GLU A 168 0.71 -10.84 23.76
CA GLU A 168 1.55 -9.87 24.48
C GLU A 168 1.90 -8.64 23.62
N ASN A 169 1.75 -8.74 22.30
CA ASN A 169 1.97 -7.67 21.34
C ASN A 169 0.71 -6.83 21.06
N GLY A 170 -0.44 -7.17 21.67
CA GLY A 170 -1.71 -6.46 21.51
C GLY A 170 -2.53 -6.84 20.26
N TYR A 171 -2.24 -8.00 19.65
CA TYR A 171 -2.95 -8.54 18.49
C TYR A 171 -3.94 -9.64 18.91
N CYS A 172 -5.11 -9.65 18.27
CA CYS A 172 -6.10 -10.70 18.47
C CYS A 172 -5.51 -12.05 18.02
N ARG A 173 -5.52 -13.05 18.88
CA ARG A 173 -4.94 -14.38 18.58
C ARG A 173 -5.62 -15.08 17.41
N ALA A 174 -6.91 -14.82 17.20
CA ALA A 174 -7.71 -15.45 16.13
C ALA A 174 -7.48 -14.81 14.77
N HIS A 175 -7.38 -13.47 14.71
CA HIS A 175 -7.40 -12.72 13.45
C HIS A 175 -6.08 -12.01 13.14
N GLN A 176 -5.12 -12.02 14.08
CA GLN A 176 -3.83 -11.33 13.94
C GLN A 176 -3.97 -9.84 13.59
N VAL A 177 -5.04 -9.20 14.08
CA VAL A 177 -5.29 -7.76 13.93
C VAL A 177 -5.09 -7.02 15.26
N PRO A 178 -4.61 -5.77 15.23
CA PRO A 178 -4.37 -4.99 16.44
C PRO A 178 -5.67 -4.68 17.21
N TYR A 179 -5.58 -4.49 18.52
CA TYR A 179 -6.70 -4.11 19.37
C TYR A 179 -7.36 -2.79 18.90
N TRP A 180 -8.67 -2.66 18.83
CA TRP A 180 -9.73 -3.64 19.15
C TRP A 180 -10.15 -4.42 17.89
N CYS A 181 -10.30 -5.74 18.02
CA CYS A 181 -10.69 -6.60 16.92
C CYS A 181 -12.20 -6.46 16.64
N ARG A 182 -12.54 -5.75 15.56
CA ARG A 182 -13.93 -5.57 15.12
C ARG A 182 -14.66 -6.87 14.75
N ILE A 183 -13.92 -7.94 14.46
CA ILE A 183 -14.47 -9.25 14.11
C ILE A 183 -14.87 -10.02 15.38
N CYS A 184 -14.12 -9.87 16.47
CA CYS A 184 -14.42 -10.53 17.74
C CYS A 184 -15.43 -9.77 18.59
N GLY A 185 -15.66 -8.48 18.34
CA GLY A 185 -16.67 -7.67 19.04
C GLY A 185 -16.47 -7.55 20.56
N GLN A 186 -15.27 -7.88 21.06
CA GLN A 186 -14.87 -7.85 22.47
C GLN A 186 -13.59 -7.04 22.67
#